data_AF-A0A2R2WYY4-F1
#
_entry.id   AF-A0A2R2WYY4-F1
#
_cell.length_a   1.000
_cell.length_b   1.000
_cell.length_c   1.000
_cell.angle_alpha   90.00
_cell.angle_beta   90.00
_cell.angle_gamma   90.00
#
_symmetry.space_group_name_H-M   'P 1'
#
loop_
_entity.id
_entity.type
_entity.pdbx_description
1 polymer ?
#
loop_
_entity_poly.entity_id
_entity_poly.type
_entity_poly.pdbx_seq_one_letter_code
_entity_poly.pdbx_strand_id
1 'polypeptide(L)'
;LDDFLLTMMAYDRFVAICRPLHYTVIMNPKLCRLLLLVSWILSALYSFLESLMVLRLSFCTVLKIPHIFCELNQIVKLACSDTFLNNLVIYLSTVLMAGVPFAGILYSYSKIVSCIHGILSAQGKFKAFSTCVSHLSIVFLFYCTGLGVYLSSAA
;
A
#
# COMPACT_ATOMS: atom_id res chain seq x y z
N LEU A 1 2.22 -0.92 -6.01
CA LEU A 1 2.61 0.47 -6.33
C LEU A 1 1.75 1.48 -5.58
N ASP A 2 0.42 1.40 -5.69
CA ASP A 2 -0.50 2.38 -5.10
C ASP A 2 -0.37 2.53 -3.58
N ASP A 3 -0.18 1.42 -2.84
CA ASP A 3 0.11 1.46 -1.40
C ASP A 3 1.28 2.38 -1.05
N PHE A 4 2.42 2.24 -1.74
CA PHE A 4 3.58 3.10 -1.52
C PHE A 4 3.29 4.56 -1.87
N LEU A 5 2.54 4.81 -2.93
CA LEU A 5 2.15 6.17 -3.32
C LEU A 5 1.25 6.81 -2.27
N LEU A 6 0.28 6.07 -1.72
CA LEU A 6 -0.57 6.52 -0.61
C LEU A 6 0.27 6.86 0.63
N THR A 7 1.27 6.04 0.97
CA THR A 7 2.19 6.35 2.08
C THR A 7 3.05 7.58 1.79
N MET A 8 3.59 7.72 0.58
CA MET A 8 4.35 8.90 0.18
C MET A 8 3.51 10.17 0.27
N MET A 9 2.25 10.11 -0.17
CA MET A 9 1.29 11.20 -0.07
C MET A 9 0.88 11.52 1.38
N ALA A 10 0.82 10.52 2.28
CA ALA A 10 0.63 10.74 3.71
C ALA A 10 1.85 11.42 4.34
N TYR A 11 3.05 10.98 3.97
CA TYR A 11 4.30 11.56 4.45
C TYR A 11 4.48 13.00 3.98
N ASP A 12 4.20 13.29 2.71
CA ASP A 12 4.19 14.63 2.14
C ASP A 12 3.32 15.60 2.95
N ARG A 13 2.06 15.21 3.21
CA ARG A 13 1.13 15.97 4.04
C ARG A 13 1.64 16.16 5.48
N PHE A 14 2.26 15.13 6.05
CA PHE A 14 2.88 15.24 7.37
C PHE A 14 3.97 16.31 7.41
N VAL A 15 4.89 16.30 6.44
CA VAL A 15 5.97 17.29 6.39
C VAL A 15 5.41 18.69 6.13
N ALA A 16 4.43 18.82 5.23
CA ALA A 16 3.80 20.11 4.90
C ALA A 16 3.11 20.76 6.12
N ILE A 17 2.42 19.96 6.94
CA ILE A 17 1.68 20.47 8.11
C ILE A 17 2.60 20.66 9.31
N CYS A 18 3.43 19.65 9.63
CA CYS A 18 4.21 19.63 10.87
C CYS A 18 5.57 20.33 10.77
N ARG A 19 6.10 20.52 9.56
CA ARG A 19 7.43 21.09 9.30
C ARG A 19 7.40 22.11 8.13
N PRO A 20 6.48 23.09 8.12
CA PRO A 20 6.26 23.95 6.94
C PRO A 20 7.52 24.70 6.49
N LEU A 21 8.34 25.20 7.41
CA LEU A 21 9.59 25.93 7.10
C LEU A 21 10.67 25.04 6.44
N HIS A 22 10.63 23.73 6.69
CA HIS A 22 11.61 22.78 6.15
C HIS A 22 11.04 21.94 5.00
N TYR A 23 9.79 22.18 4.60
CA TYR A 23 9.09 21.38 3.61
C TYR A 23 9.83 21.34 2.27
N THR A 24 10.29 22.47 1.75
CA THR A 24 10.98 22.53 0.44
C THR A 24 12.36 21.88 0.45
N VAL A 25 13.02 21.82 1.61
CA VAL A 25 14.32 21.16 1.77
C VAL A 25 14.14 19.65 1.85
N ILE A 26 13.17 19.20 2.66
CA ILE A 26 12.86 17.79 2.86
C ILE A 26 12.22 17.23 1.57
N MET A 27 11.10 17.80 1.15
CA MET A 27 10.27 17.32 0.04
C MET A 27 10.63 18.05 -1.26
N ASN A 28 11.84 17.76 -1.73
CA ASN A 28 12.35 18.32 -2.98
C ASN A 28 12.07 17.39 -4.18
N PRO A 29 12.10 17.92 -5.43
CA PRO A 29 11.80 17.12 -6.63
C PRO A 29 12.72 15.91 -6.85
N LYS A 30 13.97 15.96 -6.37
CA LYS A 30 14.90 14.83 -6.48
C LYS A 30 14.46 13.68 -5.57
N LEU A 31 14.08 13.99 -4.33
CA LEU A 31 13.55 13.01 -3.38
C LEU A 31 12.24 12.39 -3.90
N CYS A 32 11.31 13.21 -4.40
CA CYS A 32 10.05 12.68 -4.94
C CYS A 32 10.30 11.71 -6.10
N ARG A 33 11.21 12.04 -7.03
CA ARG A 33 11.59 11.11 -8.11
C ARG A 33 12.25 9.85 -7.59
N LEU A 34 13.12 9.95 -6.59
CA LEU A 34 13.78 8.80 -5.98
C LEU A 34 12.74 7.87 -5.33
N LEU A 35 11.82 8.41 -4.56
CA LEU A 35 10.77 7.64 -3.90
C LEU A 35 9.85 6.94 -4.92
N LEU A 36 9.49 7.62 -6.01
CA LEU A 36 8.74 7.02 -7.13
C LEU A 36 9.50 5.87 -7.79
N LEU A 37 10.79 6.07 -8.08
CA LEU A 37 11.65 5.05 -8.68
C LEU A 37 11.78 3.83 -7.76
N VAL A 38 12.02 4.03 -6.46
CA VAL A 38 12.11 2.94 -5.48
C VAL A 38 10.78 2.19 -5.39
N SER A 39 9.65 2.89 -5.33
CA SER A 39 8.32 2.27 -5.27
C SER A 39 8.03 1.43 -6.53
N TRP A 40 8.46 1.93 -7.69
CA TRP A 40 8.34 1.23 -8.96
C TRP A 40 9.22 -0.02 -9.02
N ILE A 41 10.51 0.11 -8.66
CA ILE A 41 11.46 -1.02 -8.61
C ILE A 41 10.97 -2.09 -7.63
N LEU A 42 10.54 -1.70 -6.43
CA LEU A 42 10.07 -2.64 -5.42
C LEU A 42 8.79 -3.36 -5.88
N SER A 43 7.87 -2.65 -6.55
CA SER A 43 6.69 -3.28 -7.15
C SER A 43 7.07 -4.24 -8.28
N ALA A 44 8.04 -3.89 -9.13
CA ALA A 44 8.52 -4.77 -10.21
C ALA A 44 9.21 -6.02 -9.66
N LEU A 45 10.05 -5.87 -8.64
CA LEU A 45 10.70 -7.00 -7.96
C LEU A 45 9.69 -7.92 -7.28
N TYR A 46 8.66 -7.34 -6.64
CA TYR A 46 7.55 -8.10 -6.05
C TYR A 46 6.81 -8.91 -7.12
N SER A 47 6.37 -8.28 -8.21
CA SER A 47 5.71 -8.99 -9.31
C SER A 47 6.60 -10.06 -9.94
N PHE A 48 7.90 -9.81 -10.05
CA PHE A 48 8.86 -10.77 -10.58
C PHE A 48 9.04 -11.97 -9.66
N LEU A 49 9.17 -11.74 -8.34
CA LEU A 49 9.27 -12.80 -7.34
C LEU A 49 8.04 -13.70 -7.36
N GLU A 50 6.85 -13.10 -7.33
CA GLU A 50 5.57 -13.81 -7.40
C GLU A 50 5.45 -14.60 -8.72
N SER A 51 5.88 -14.04 -9.86
CA SER A 51 5.90 -14.74 -11.15
C SER A 51 6.83 -15.95 -11.14
N LEU A 52 8.04 -15.81 -10.58
CA LEU A 52 8.99 -16.92 -10.44
C LEU A 52 8.44 -18.04 -9.55
N MET A 53 7.73 -17.66 -8.49
CA MET A 53 7.07 -18.59 -7.57
C MET A 53 5.97 -19.39 -8.28
N VAL A 54 5.13 -18.74 -9.07
CA VAL A 54 4.13 -19.42 -9.91
C VAL A 54 4.77 -20.35 -10.94
N LEU A 55 5.86 -19.93 -11.59
CA LEU A 55 6.57 -20.76 -12.57
C LEU A 55 7.14 -22.06 -11.98
N ARG A 56 7.35 -22.13 -10.66
CA ARG A 56 7.80 -23.35 -9.97
C ARG A 56 6.66 -24.32 -9.68
N LEU A 57 5.41 -23.90 -9.79
CA LEU A 57 4.25 -24.76 -9.53
C LEU A 57 3.94 -25.65 -10.74
N SER A 58 3.61 -26.91 -10.48
CA SER A 58 3.02 -27.81 -11.47
C SER A 58 1.50 -27.85 -11.30
N PHE A 59 0.78 -27.71 -12.40
CA PHE A 59 -0.69 -27.70 -12.44
C PHE A 59 -1.21 -29.04 -12.95
N CYS A 60 -2.28 -29.56 -12.33
CA CYS A 60 -3.01 -30.71 -12.87
C CYS A 60 -3.97 -30.28 -14.00
N THR A 61 -4.26 -31.19 -14.92
CA THR A 61 -4.89 -30.96 -16.23
C THR A 61 -6.26 -30.25 -16.18
N VAL A 62 -6.46 -29.35 -17.16
CA VAL A 62 -7.63 -28.51 -17.48
C VAL A 62 -7.99 -27.44 -16.43
N LEU A 63 -7.29 -26.31 -16.51
CA LEU A 63 -7.63 -25.04 -15.88
C LEU A 63 -8.93 -24.46 -16.49
N LYS A 64 -10.06 -24.53 -15.78
CA LYS A 64 -11.17 -23.58 -15.97
C LYS A 64 -11.09 -22.56 -14.84
N ILE A 65 -10.58 -21.36 -15.13
CA ILE A 65 -10.65 -20.22 -14.21
C ILE A 65 -11.95 -19.45 -14.56
N PRO A 66 -12.99 -19.48 -13.72
CA PRO A 66 -14.25 -18.78 -14.00
C PRO A 66 -14.21 -17.28 -13.65
N HIS A 67 -13.04 -16.73 -13.28
CA HIS A 67 -12.88 -15.35 -12.83
C HIS A 67 -12.17 -14.46 -13.85
N ILE A 68 -12.60 -13.19 -13.94
CA ILE A 68 -12.02 -12.15 -14.82
C ILE A 68 -10.64 -11.68 -14.34
N PHE A 69 -10.23 -12.01 -13.11
CA PHE A 69 -8.97 -11.58 -12.51
C PHE A 69 -8.02 -12.76 -12.22
N CYS A 70 -6.74 -12.55 -12.53
CA CYS A 70 -5.64 -13.49 -12.27
C CYS A 70 -5.14 -13.30 -10.84
N GLU A 71 -5.86 -13.85 -9.85
CA GLU A 71 -5.44 -13.77 -8.45
C GLU A 71 -4.47 -14.91 -8.12
N LEU A 72 -3.23 -14.56 -7.77
CA LEU A 72 -2.13 -15.51 -7.61
C LEU A 72 -2.39 -16.54 -6.50
N ASN A 73 -3.07 -16.14 -5.43
CA ASN A 73 -3.56 -17.03 -4.36
C ASN A 73 -4.51 -18.12 -4.87
N GLN A 74 -5.35 -17.82 -5.85
CA GLN A 74 -6.26 -18.81 -6.44
C GLN A 74 -5.48 -19.77 -7.34
N ILE A 75 -4.51 -19.26 -8.11
CA ILE A 75 -3.64 -20.09 -8.97
C ILE A 75 -2.84 -21.09 -8.14
N VAL A 76 -2.29 -20.67 -6.99
CA VAL A 76 -1.53 -21.54 -6.09
C VAL A 76 -2.42 -22.67 -5.54
N LYS A 77 -3.70 -22.42 -5.21
CA LYS A 77 -4.63 -23.47 -4.76
C LYS A 77 -4.93 -24.54 -5.81
N LEU A 78 -4.76 -24.25 -7.10
CA LEU A 78 -4.94 -25.22 -8.20
C LEU A 78 -3.68 -26.05 -8.50
N ALA A 79 -2.54 -25.77 -7.84
CA ALA A 79 -1.32 -26.52 -8.05
C ALA A 79 -1.38 -27.89 -7.37
N CYS A 80 -0.81 -28.89 -8.05
CA CYS A 80 -0.68 -30.26 -7.51
C CYS A 80 0.65 -30.50 -6.79
N SER A 81 1.59 -29.55 -6.89
CA SER A 81 2.84 -29.53 -6.11
C SER A 81 2.61 -28.98 -4.70
N ASP A 82 3.55 -29.22 -3.79
CA ASP A 82 3.53 -28.60 -2.46
C ASP A 82 3.55 -27.07 -2.58
N THR A 83 2.53 -26.44 -2.01
CA THR A 83 2.30 -24.98 -2.07
C THR A 83 2.80 -24.26 -0.82
N PHE A 84 3.35 -24.97 0.17
CA PHE A 84 3.72 -24.37 1.46
C PHE A 84 4.65 -23.16 1.32
N LEU A 85 5.74 -23.28 0.55
CA LEU A 85 6.69 -22.18 0.34
C LEU A 85 6.07 -21.01 -0.44
N ASN A 86 5.21 -21.30 -1.41
CA ASN A 86 4.51 -20.27 -2.18
C ASN A 86 3.53 -19.50 -1.29
N ASN A 87 2.71 -20.21 -0.51
CA ASN A 87 1.77 -19.60 0.44
C ASN A 87 2.49 -18.78 1.51
N LEU A 88 3.60 -19.29 2.04
CA LEU A 88 4.41 -18.57 3.03
C LEU A 88 4.96 -17.26 2.44
N VAL A 89 5.55 -17.33 1.25
CA VAL A 89 6.11 -16.13 0.59
C VAL A 89 5.03 -15.14 0.24
N ILE A 90 3.89 -15.59 -0.32
CA ILE A 90 2.76 -14.71 -0.63
C ILE A 90 2.23 -14.01 0.62
N TYR A 91 2.08 -14.73 1.73
CA TYR A 91 1.57 -14.14 2.97
C TYR A 91 2.55 -13.12 3.53
N LEU A 92 3.83 -13.47 3.62
CA LEU A 92 4.88 -12.56 4.10
C LEU A 92 5.02 -11.34 3.19
N SER A 93 5.05 -11.54 1.88
CA SER A 93 5.19 -10.50 0.88
C SER A 93 3.98 -9.56 0.92
N THR A 94 2.76 -10.09 0.98
CA THR A 94 1.52 -9.29 1.09
C THR A 94 1.50 -8.48 2.38
N VAL A 95 1.81 -9.10 3.53
CA VAL A 95 1.86 -8.39 4.82
C VAL A 95 2.93 -7.30 4.81
N LEU A 96 4.09 -7.55 4.21
CA LEU A 96 5.14 -6.52 4.10
C LEU A 96 4.72 -5.38 3.18
N MET A 97 4.21 -5.72 2.00
CA MET A 97 3.89 -4.76 0.93
C MET A 97 2.64 -3.92 1.23
N ALA A 98 1.68 -4.43 2.00
CA ALA A 98 0.51 -3.67 2.44
C ALA A 98 0.68 -3.11 3.85
N GLY A 99 1.22 -3.91 4.78
CA GLY A 99 1.32 -3.56 6.19
C GLY A 99 2.34 -2.46 6.48
N VAL A 100 3.50 -2.46 5.81
CA VAL A 100 4.50 -1.39 5.99
C VAL A 100 3.96 -0.04 5.49
N PRO A 101 3.41 0.06 4.25
CA PRO A 101 2.75 1.28 3.80
C PRO A 101 1.62 1.75 4.72
N PHE A 102 0.75 0.83 5.14
CA PHE A 102 -0.36 1.15 6.04
C PHE A 102 0.12 1.68 7.40
N ALA A 103 1.11 1.04 8.01
CA ALA A 103 1.73 1.53 9.25
C ALA A 103 2.36 2.93 9.06
N GLY A 104 3.00 3.17 7.92
CA GLY A 104 3.54 4.48 7.56
C GLY A 104 2.45 5.55 7.49
N ILE A 105 1.31 5.24 6.86
CA ILE A 105 0.15 6.13 6.80
C ILE A 105 -0.36 6.45 8.21
N LEU A 106 -0.60 5.43 9.04
CA LEU A 106 -1.08 5.60 10.42
C LEU A 106 -0.11 6.45 11.25
N TYR A 107 1.19 6.21 11.12
CA TYR A 107 2.21 6.98 11.82
C TYR A 107 2.20 8.46 11.39
N SER A 108 2.20 8.73 10.08
CA SER A 108 2.13 10.09 9.54
C SER A 108 0.90 10.83 10.04
N TYR A 109 -0.27 10.19 10.01
CA TYR A 109 -1.52 10.82 10.47
C TYR A 109 -1.58 11.02 11.98
N SER A 110 -1.06 10.07 12.77
CA SER A 110 -0.94 10.23 14.22
C SER A 110 -0.08 11.44 14.58
N LYS A 111 1.01 11.67 13.83
CA LYS A 111 1.85 12.87 13.97
C LYS A 111 1.17 14.14 13.50
N ILE A 112 0.41 14.09 12.40
CA ILE A 112 -0.39 15.24 11.93
C ILE A 112 -1.39 15.67 12.99
N VAL A 113 -2.19 14.74 13.53
CA VAL A 113 -3.16 15.04 14.60
C VAL A 113 -2.47 15.66 15.80
N SER A 114 -1.34 15.09 16.22
CA SER A 114 -0.53 15.62 17.32
C SER A 114 -0.05 17.05 17.05
N CYS A 115 0.35 17.38 15.83
CA CYS A 115 0.75 18.75 15.45
C CYS A 115 -0.43 19.72 15.42
N ILE A 116 -1.59 19.28 14.90
CA ILE A 116 -2.80 20.10 14.83
C ILE A 116 -3.29 20.50 16.23
N HIS A 117 -3.13 19.64 17.24
CA HIS A 117 -3.42 20.00 18.63
C HIS A 117 -2.60 21.19 19.14
N GLY A 118 -1.37 21.37 18.63
CA GLY A 118 -0.51 22.51 18.95
C GLY A 118 -0.85 23.81 18.19
N ILE A 119 -1.69 23.76 17.15
CA ILE A 119 -2.11 24.97 16.42
C ILE A 119 -3.14 25.73 17.29
N LEU A 120 -2.92 27.02 17.52
CA LEU A 120 -3.85 27.84 18.32
C LEU A 120 -5.04 28.40 17.50
N SER A 121 -4.86 28.61 16.20
CA SER A 121 -5.90 29.17 15.32
C SER A 121 -6.92 28.13 14.84
N ALA A 122 -8.21 28.39 15.07
CA ALA A 122 -9.31 27.56 14.58
C ALA A 122 -9.32 27.43 13.04
N GLN A 123 -9.02 28.52 12.32
CA GLN A 123 -8.91 28.51 10.86
C GLN A 123 -7.73 27.67 10.38
N GLY A 124 -6.61 27.70 11.10
CA GLY A 124 -5.44 26.85 10.83
C GLY A 124 -5.75 25.36 11.01
N LYS A 125 -6.48 25.00 12.08
CA LYS A 125 -6.96 23.62 12.30
C LYS A 125 -7.88 23.16 11.19
N PHE A 126 -8.90 23.96 10.85
CA PHE A 126 -9.88 23.60 9.81
C PHE A 126 -9.22 23.37 8.45
N LYS A 127 -8.28 24.25 8.06
CA LYS A 127 -7.52 24.10 6.82
C LYS A 127 -6.70 22.81 6.78
N ALA A 128 -6.04 22.43 7.89
CA ALA A 128 -5.27 21.19 7.98
C ALA A 128 -6.16 19.94 7.92
N PHE A 129 -7.32 19.95 8.59
CA PHE A 129 -8.28 18.85 8.51
C PHE A 129 -8.83 18.67 7.09
N SER A 130 -9.22 19.76 6.43
CA SER A 130 -9.81 19.70 5.09
C SER A 130 -8.88 19.07 4.05
N THR A 131 -7.56 19.25 4.15
CA THR A 131 -6.58 18.65 3.22
C THR A 131 -6.27 17.19 3.55
N CYS A 132 -6.45 16.79 4.81
CA CYS A 132 -6.24 15.43 5.30
C CYS A 132 -7.41 14.49 4.99
N VAL A 133 -8.64 14.99 5.09
CA VAL A 133 -9.87 14.19 4.91
C VAL A 133 -9.92 13.57 3.51
N SER A 134 -9.63 14.32 2.45
CA SER A 134 -9.69 13.78 1.08
C SER A 134 -8.76 12.58 0.88
N HIS A 135 -7.54 12.65 1.42
CA HIS A 135 -6.59 11.55 1.33
C HIS A 135 -6.97 10.37 2.23
N LEU A 136 -7.45 10.62 3.46
CA LEU A 136 -7.96 9.55 4.33
C LEU A 136 -9.15 8.83 3.70
N SER A 137 -10.04 9.53 3.00
CA SER A 137 -11.14 8.91 2.25
C SER A 137 -10.62 7.97 1.16
N ILE A 138 -9.60 8.39 0.39
CA ILE A 138 -8.99 7.53 -0.64
C ILE A 138 -8.34 6.30 0.00
N VAL A 139 -7.57 6.48 1.09
CA VAL A 139 -6.95 5.37 1.84
C VAL A 139 -8.02 4.40 2.35
N PHE A 140 -9.09 4.91 2.95
CA PHE A 140 -10.19 4.10 3.45
C PHE A 140 -10.85 3.30 2.32
N LEU A 141 -11.21 3.96 1.23
CA LEU A 141 -11.80 3.28 0.06
C LEU A 141 -10.86 2.21 -0.51
N PHE A 142 -9.57 2.49 -0.60
CA PHE A 142 -8.58 1.55 -1.11
C PHE A 142 -8.51 0.27 -0.25
N TYR A 143 -8.26 0.40 1.06
CA TYR A 143 -8.12 -0.75 1.94
C TYR A 143 -9.43 -1.49 2.20
N CYS A 144 -10.56 -0.77 2.35
CA CYS A 144 -11.85 -1.42 2.56
C CYS A 144 -12.35 -2.17 1.32
N THR A 145 -12.09 -1.64 0.11
CA THR A 145 -12.43 -2.36 -1.12
C THR A 145 -11.58 -3.62 -1.26
N GLY A 146 -10.27 -3.53 -1.00
CA GLY A 146 -9.38 -4.69 -0.99
C GLY A 146 -9.81 -5.77 0.00
N LEU A 147 -10.15 -5.37 1.23
CA LEU A 147 -10.69 -6.27 2.25
C LEU A 147 -12.03 -6.90 1.82
N GLY A 148 -12.93 -6.10 1.24
CA GLY A 148 -14.23 -6.57 0.78
C GLY A 148 -14.12 -7.63 -0.31
N VAL A 149 -13.21 -7.43 -1.28
CA VAL A 149 -12.91 -8.44 -2.32
C VAL A 149 -12.35 -9.72 -1.70
N TYR A 150 -11.39 -9.60 -0.78
CA TYR A 150 -10.79 -10.75 -0.10
C TYR A 150 -11.81 -11.57 0.71
N LEU A 151 -12.70 -10.89 1.44
CA LEU A 151 -13.74 -11.57 2.22
C LEU A 151 -14.82 -12.19 1.32
N SER A 152 -15.17 -11.53 0.22
CA SER A 152 -16.14 -12.06 -0.75
C SER A 152 -15.61 -13.25 -1.54
N SER A 153 -14.29 -13.37 -1.74
CA SER A 153 -13.68 -14.53 -2.42
C SER A 153 -13.42 -15.71 -1.49
N ALA A 154 -13.47 -15.48 -0.17
CA ALA A 154 -13.36 -16.51 0.86
C ALA A 154 -14.72 -17.11 1.28
N ALA A 155 -15.83 -16.52 0.84
CA ALA A 155 -17.20 -16.98 1.06
C ALA A 155 -17.69 -17.87 -0.09
#